data_AF-A0A2V9NAA3-F1
#
_entry.id   AF-A0A2V9NAA3-F1
#
_cell.length_a   1.000
_cell.length_b   1.000
_cell.length_c   1.000
_cell.angle_alpha   90.00
_cell.angle_beta   90.00
_cell.angle_gamma   90.00
#
_symmetry.space_group_name_H-M   'P 1'
#
loop_
_entity.id
_entity.type
_entity.pdbx_description
1 polymer ?
#
loop_
_entity_poly.entity_id
_entity_poly.type
_entity_poly.pdbx_seq_one_letter_code
_entity_poly.pdbx_strand_id
1 'polypeptide(L)'
;MVRLAMHARDHHGLRRFSHVSTVAVAGKRSNEVVSEDAAIDWERSDYDPYARTKKFCEHMIRQLLPDTPKTMFRPSIVLGDSRHAETTQFDMVKAFVFLAGLPVLPFRPEDKLDIVNVDFVADAIATLHQKERPAFDTYHLSSGRESQSFRELTDALAAARGKRRPVFVPGLARPFSWLVNTLSNRRGAVGYETSLMKVFLPYLLWNTVFDNTRVTTELGRKPVPFSQYSYPLLEFSRENQFSYKYQDWPTASVGGSAA
;
A
#
# COMPACT_ATOMS: atom_id res chain seq x y z
N MET A 1 -6.03 -4.45 20.61
CA MET A 1 -6.98 -4.96 19.60
C MET A 1 -7.40 -6.40 19.84
N VAL A 2 -6.51 -7.41 19.79
CA VAL A 2 -6.93 -8.82 19.97
C VAL A 2 -7.60 -9.08 21.34
N ARG A 3 -7.04 -8.55 22.43
CA ARG A 3 -7.69 -8.62 23.76
C ARG A 3 -9.09 -7.99 23.79
N LEU A 4 -9.26 -6.85 23.11
CA LEU A 4 -10.58 -6.19 23.01
C LEU A 4 -11.58 -7.09 22.26
N ALA A 5 -11.15 -7.73 21.19
CA ALA A 5 -11.98 -8.66 20.44
C ALA A 5 -12.34 -9.91 21.26
N MET A 6 -11.41 -10.44 22.07
CA MET A 6 -11.70 -11.53 23.01
C MET A 6 -12.75 -11.11 24.03
N HIS A 7 -12.58 -9.95 24.68
CA HIS A 7 -13.57 -9.44 25.63
C HIS A 7 -14.94 -9.21 24.97
N ALA A 8 -14.97 -8.65 23.76
CA ALA A 8 -16.22 -8.46 23.01
C ALA A 8 -16.89 -9.80 22.67
N ARG A 9 -16.11 -10.82 22.30
CA ARG A 9 -16.61 -12.18 22.06
C ARG A 9 -17.23 -12.76 23.33
N ASP A 10 -16.50 -12.70 24.44
CA ASP A 10 -16.84 -13.38 25.69
C ASP A 10 -18.01 -12.72 26.42
N HIS A 11 -18.22 -11.40 26.26
CA HIS A 11 -19.25 -10.65 26.97
C HIS A 11 -20.43 -10.17 26.12
N HIS A 12 -20.26 -10.04 24.80
CA HIS A 12 -21.25 -9.36 23.95
C HIS A 12 -21.56 -10.07 22.62
N GLY A 13 -20.92 -11.20 22.31
CA GLY A 13 -21.15 -11.94 21.07
C GLY A 13 -20.55 -11.22 19.85
N LEU A 14 -19.25 -11.39 19.64
CA LEU A 14 -18.54 -10.81 18.50
C LEU A 14 -18.88 -11.57 17.20
N ARG A 15 -19.71 -10.98 16.34
CA ARG A 15 -20.14 -11.58 15.08
C ARG A 15 -19.00 -11.79 14.07
N ARG A 16 -18.06 -10.85 13.99
CA ARG A 16 -16.88 -10.94 13.12
C ARG A 16 -15.75 -10.03 13.56
N PHE A 17 -14.54 -10.36 13.14
CA PHE A 17 -13.35 -9.58 13.39
C PHE A 17 -12.55 -9.35 12.10
N SER A 18 -12.41 -8.09 11.68
CA SER A 18 -11.56 -7.75 10.54
C SER A 18 -10.26 -7.10 10.99
N HIS A 19 -9.16 -7.49 10.36
CA HIS A 19 -7.84 -6.97 10.67
C HIS A 19 -7.17 -6.42 9.42
N VAL A 20 -6.74 -5.16 9.49
CA VAL A 20 -5.90 -4.53 8.46
C VAL A 20 -4.44 -4.79 8.79
N SER A 21 -3.88 -5.75 8.04
CA SER A 21 -2.48 -6.16 8.04
C SER A 21 -1.73 -5.46 6.91
N THR A 22 -0.84 -6.17 6.21
CA THR A 22 -0.05 -5.69 5.07
C THR A 22 0.46 -6.89 4.29
N VAL A 23 0.71 -6.74 2.98
CA VAL A 23 1.43 -7.75 2.20
C VAL A 23 2.88 -7.96 2.67
N ALA A 24 3.45 -7.02 3.44
CA ALA A 24 4.81 -7.14 3.97
C ALA A 24 5.01 -8.34 4.91
N VAL A 25 3.93 -8.94 5.43
CA VAL A 25 3.99 -10.22 6.18
C VAL A 25 4.58 -11.36 5.37
N ALA A 26 4.67 -11.21 4.04
CA ALA A 26 5.30 -12.17 3.14
C ALA A 26 6.81 -12.33 3.33
N GLY A 27 7.44 -11.42 4.07
CA GLY A 27 8.89 -11.42 4.32
C GLY A 27 9.69 -11.00 3.08
N LYS A 28 11.02 -11.19 3.14
CA LYS A 28 11.92 -10.82 2.04
C LYS A 28 11.72 -11.76 0.85
N ARG A 29 11.07 -11.30 -0.21
CA ARG A 29 10.87 -12.04 -1.47
C ARG A 29 11.42 -11.23 -2.64
N SER A 30 11.72 -11.88 -3.77
CA SER A 30 12.13 -11.15 -4.96
C SER A 30 11.81 -11.94 -6.23
N ASN A 31 11.28 -11.26 -7.25
CA ASN A 31 10.87 -11.81 -8.54
C ASN A 31 9.89 -12.98 -8.39
N GLU A 32 8.87 -12.80 -7.54
CA GLU A 32 7.93 -13.86 -7.15
C GLU A 32 6.49 -13.36 -7.20
N VAL A 33 5.56 -14.25 -7.55
CA VAL A 33 4.12 -14.04 -7.38
C VAL A 33 3.67 -14.77 -6.11
N VAL A 34 3.11 -14.04 -5.15
CA VAL A 34 2.74 -14.54 -3.83
C VAL A 34 1.23 -14.65 -3.72
N SER A 35 0.71 -15.85 -3.48
CA SER A 35 -0.70 -16.06 -3.15
C SER A 35 -0.97 -15.78 -1.67
N GLU A 36 -2.23 -15.52 -1.31
CA GLU A 36 -2.65 -15.24 0.06
C GLU A 36 -2.27 -16.35 1.05
N ASP A 37 -2.33 -17.61 0.62
CA ASP A 37 -2.02 -18.78 1.46
C ASP A 37 -0.52 -18.97 1.63
N ALA A 38 0.29 -18.63 0.62
CA ALA A 38 1.75 -18.79 0.65
C ALA A 38 2.47 -17.58 1.29
N ALA A 39 1.77 -16.50 1.61
CA ALA A 39 2.39 -15.29 2.12
C ALA A 39 3.12 -15.53 3.45
N ILE A 40 2.46 -16.11 4.46
CA ILE A 40 3.09 -16.34 5.77
C ILE A 40 3.99 -17.58 5.69
N ASP A 41 5.29 -17.33 5.67
CA ASP A 41 6.36 -18.33 5.75
C ASP A 41 7.25 -18.01 6.95
N TRP A 42 7.23 -18.85 7.98
CA TRP A 42 7.98 -18.64 9.22
C TRP A 42 9.49 -18.87 9.11
N GLU A 43 9.93 -19.61 8.09
CA GLU A 43 11.34 -19.85 7.81
C GLU A 43 11.97 -18.65 7.09
N ARG A 44 11.13 -17.86 6.40
CA ARG A 44 11.55 -16.64 5.72
C ARG A 44 11.70 -15.47 6.68
N SER A 45 12.86 -14.81 6.59
CA SER A 45 13.14 -13.59 7.32
C SER A 45 12.15 -12.47 6.96
N ASP A 46 11.64 -11.81 8.00
CA ASP A 46 10.89 -10.57 7.84
C ASP A 46 11.77 -9.48 7.25
N TYR A 47 11.14 -8.54 6.56
CA TYR A 47 11.86 -7.42 5.98
C TYR A 47 12.26 -6.37 7.02
N ASP A 48 11.26 -5.86 7.74
CA ASP A 48 11.41 -4.82 8.74
C ASP A 48 10.65 -5.22 10.03
N PRO A 49 10.93 -4.56 11.17
CA PRO A 49 10.24 -4.85 12.42
C PRO A 49 8.72 -4.65 12.34
N TYR A 50 8.25 -3.72 11.50
CA TYR A 50 6.82 -3.46 11.31
C TYR A 50 6.10 -4.67 10.69
N ALA A 51 6.64 -5.23 9.61
CA ALA A 51 6.15 -6.44 8.94
C ALA A 51 6.10 -7.63 9.91
N ARG A 52 7.14 -7.77 10.75
CA ARG A 52 7.15 -8.76 11.83
C ARG A 52 5.98 -8.55 12.79
N THR A 53 5.74 -7.33 13.27
CA THR A 53 4.62 -7.05 14.18
C THR A 53 3.28 -7.46 13.57
N LYS A 54 3.07 -7.18 12.28
CA LYS A 54 1.84 -7.52 11.55
C LYS A 54 1.68 -9.04 11.37
N LYS A 55 2.75 -9.75 11.01
CA LYS A 55 2.76 -11.21 10.87
C LYS A 55 2.44 -11.91 12.19
N PHE A 56 3.04 -11.48 13.30
CA PHE A 56 2.72 -11.98 14.63
C PHE A 56 1.28 -11.65 15.05
N CYS A 57 0.77 -10.45 14.74
CA CYS A 57 -0.63 -10.12 15.01
C CYS A 57 -1.60 -11.05 14.27
N GLU A 58 -1.37 -11.34 12.99
CA GLU A 58 -2.20 -12.28 12.24
C GLU A 58 -2.19 -13.68 12.88
N HIS A 59 -1.01 -14.16 13.28
CA HIS A 59 -0.86 -15.41 14.00
C HIS A 59 -1.66 -15.41 15.31
N MET A 60 -1.50 -14.38 16.13
CA MET A 60 -2.21 -14.24 17.41
C MET A 60 -3.73 -14.19 17.21
N ILE A 61 -4.23 -13.50 16.19
CA ILE A 61 -5.67 -13.47 15.89
C ILE A 61 -6.16 -14.88 15.54
N ARG A 62 -5.42 -15.63 14.72
CA ARG A 62 -5.78 -17.01 14.37
C ARG A 62 -5.79 -17.93 15.59
N GLN A 63 -4.85 -17.76 16.52
CA GLN A 63 -4.75 -18.58 17.74
C GLN A 63 -5.77 -18.19 18.82
N LEU A 64 -6.01 -16.90 19.05
CA LEU A 64 -6.80 -16.41 20.18
C LEU A 64 -8.29 -16.24 19.86
N LEU A 65 -8.63 -16.15 18.56
CA LEU A 65 -10.00 -16.05 18.07
C LEU A 65 -10.32 -17.19 17.07
N PRO A 66 -10.12 -18.47 17.44
CA PRO A 66 -10.26 -19.60 16.50
C PRO A 66 -11.68 -19.70 15.94
N ASP A 67 -12.70 -19.55 16.79
CA ASP A 67 -14.11 -19.70 16.43
C ASP A 67 -14.79 -18.41 15.97
N THR A 68 -14.08 -17.28 16.03
CA THR A 68 -14.61 -16.00 15.55
C THR A 68 -14.43 -15.91 14.04
N PRO A 69 -15.50 -15.67 13.25
CA PRO A 69 -15.38 -15.33 11.84
C PRO A 69 -14.44 -14.14 11.67
N LYS A 70 -13.38 -14.29 10.88
CA LYS A 70 -12.30 -13.32 10.78
C LYS A 70 -11.89 -13.09 9.34
N THR A 71 -11.45 -11.87 9.06
CA THR A 71 -10.95 -11.51 7.73
C THR A 71 -9.68 -10.68 7.85
N MET A 72 -8.62 -11.15 7.19
CA MET A 72 -7.33 -10.47 7.09
C MET A 72 -7.28 -9.69 5.77
N PHE A 73 -7.14 -8.38 5.87
CA PHE A 73 -6.93 -7.50 4.73
C PHE A 73 -5.46 -7.12 4.67
N ARG A 74 -4.76 -7.52 3.62
CA ARG A 74 -3.33 -7.26 3.42
C ARG A 74 -3.13 -6.28 2.28
N PRO A 75 -3.19 -4.96 2.54
CA PRO A 75 -2.88 -3.97 1.52
C PRO A 75 -1.39 -3.99 1.11
N SER A 76 -1.14 -3.69 -0.16
CA SER A 76 0.19 -3.34 -0.69
C SER A 76 0.52 -1.87 -0.42
N ILE A 77 1.31 -1.21 -1.28
CA ILE A 77 1.60 0.21 -1.12
C ILE A 77 0.32 1.00 -1.46
N VAL A 78 -0.41 1.42 -0.43
CA VAL A 78 -1.59 2.26 -0.62
C VAL A 78 -1.14 3.68 -0.93
N LEU A 79 -1.48 4.21 -2.11
CA LEU A 79 -1.08 5.55 -2.51
C LEU A 79 -2.14 6.18 -3.40
N GLY A 80 -2.61 7.37 -3.01
CA GLY A 80 -3.60 8.19 -3.72
C GLY A 80 -5.01 7.59 -3.79
N ASP A 81 -5.98 8.41 -4.18
CA ASP A 81 -7.34 8.02 -4.54
C ASP A 81 -7.47 8.12 -6.07
N SER A 82 -8.12 7.15 -6.70
CA SER A 82 -8.27 7.15 -8.16
C SER A 82 -9.22 8.25 -8.67
N ARG A 83 -10.03 8.83 -7.78
CA ARG A 83 -11.07 9.81 -8.08
C ARG A 83 -10.68 11.23 -7.69
N HIS A 84 -9.76 11.38 -6.72
CA HIS A 84 -9.37 12.66 -6.13
C HIS A 84 -7.84 12.76 -6.03
N ALA A 85 -7.29 13.91 -6.38
CA ALA A 85 -5.86 14.15 -6.30
C ALA A 85 -5.40 14.42 -4.85
N GLU A 86 -6.34 14.90 -4.04
CA GLU A 86 -6.20 15.25 -2.65
C GLU A 86 -5.72 14.07 -1.79
N THR A 87 -4.77 14.34 -0.91
CA THR A 87 -4.27 13.34 0.03
C THR A 87 -3.81 13.97 1.33
N THR A 88 -3.87 13.21 2.41
CA THR A 88 -3.24 13.53 3.71
C THR A 88 -2.01 12.64 3.97
N GLN A 89 -1.73 11.68 3.08
CA GLN A 89 -0.68 10.67 3.26
C GLN A 89 0.68 11.15 2.73
N PHE A 90 1.14 12.29 3.22
CA PHE A 90 2.27 13.01 2.62
C PHE A 90 3.62 12.29 2.74
N ASP A 91 3.82 11.45 3.75
CA ASP A 91 5.09 10.75 3.95
C ASP A 91 5.42 9.81 2.78
N MET A 92 4.47 9.00 2.35
CA MET A 92 4.65 8.11 1.19
C MET A 92 4.75 8.91 -0.11
N VAL A 93 3.94 9.97 -0.23
CA VAL A 93 3.87 10.77 -1.44
C VAL A 93 5.16 11.57 -1.66
N LYS A 94 5.86 12.00 -0.59
CA LYS A 94 7.20 12.61 -0.69
C LYS A 94 8.20 11.68 -1.38
N ALA A 95 8.24 10.40 -1.00
CA ALA A 95 9.13 9.43 -1.62
C ALA A 95 8.82 9.26 -3.12
N PHE A 96 7.53 9.18 -3.48
CA PHE A 96 7.08 9.15 -4.87
C PHE A 96 7.46 10.42 -5.64
N VAL A 97 7.16 11.61 -5.12
CA VAL A 97 7.46 12.89 -5.78
C VAL A 97 8.96 13.09 -5.96
N PHE A 98 9.78 12.66 -4.99
CA PHE A 98 11.23 12.64 -5.09
C PHE A 98 11.70 11.78 -6.26
N LEU A 99 11.29 10.50 -6.31
CA LEU A 99 11.67 9.58 -7.38
C LEU A 99 11.20 10.06 -8.76
N ALA A 100 9.97 10.58 -8.84
CA ALA A 100 9.41 11.12 -10.07
C ALA A 100 10.16 12.37 -10.56
N GLY A 101 10.95 13.03 -9.70
CA GLY A 101 11.79 14.18 -10.03
C GLY A 101 13.20 13.82 -10.50
N LEU A 102 13.66 12.58 -10.33
CA LEU A 102 15.02 12.18 -10.70
C LEU A 102 15.13 11.96 -12.22
N PRO A 103 16.17 12.51 -12.89
CA PRO A 103 16.43 12.23 -14.31
C PRO A 103 17.02 10.84 -14.54
N VAL A 104 17.61 10.24 -13.50
CA VAL A 104 18.23 8.91 -13.53
C VAL A 104 17.65 8.07 -12.40
N LEU A 105 17.09 6.91 -12.75
CA LEU A 105 16.51 5.96 -11.80
C LEU A 105 17.42 4.73 -11.65
N PRO A 106 17.81 4.36 -10.42
CA PRO A 106 18.69 3.22 -10.16
C PRO A 106 17.93 1.88 -10.10
N PHE A 107 16.90 1.71 -10.94
CA PHE A 107 15.98 0.57 -10.94
C PHE A 107 16.00 -0.15 -12.27
N ARG A 108 15.55 -1.42 -12.29
CA ARG A 108 15.27 -2.10 -13.55
C ARG A 108 13.92 -1.60 -14.08
N PRO A 109 13.85 -1.16 -15.34
CA PRO A 109 12.62 -0.58 -15.87
C PRO A 109 11.43 -1.55 -15.88
N GLU A 110 11.70 -2.84 -15.97
CA GLU A 110 10.70 -3.92 -16.10
C GLU A 110 10.23 -4.46 -14.75
N ASP A 111 10.88 -4.09 -13.64
CA ASP A 111 10.43 -4.48 -12.30
C ASP A 111 9.07 -3.84 -12.01
N LYS A 112 8.17 -4.62 -11.42
CA LYS A 112 6.80 -4.22 -11.09
C LYS A 112 6.71 -3.52 -9.73
N LEU A 113 5.88 -2.48 -9.70
CA LEU A 113 5.49 -1.73 -8.52
C LEU A 113 4.05 -2.05 -8.13
N ASP A 114 3.88 -2.62 -6.95
CA ASP A 114 2.55 -2.91 -6.41
C ASP A 114 2.04 -1.72 -5.59
N ILE A 115 1.46 -0.75 -6.29
CA ILE A 115 0.78 0.43 -5.73
C ILE A 115 -0.72 0.28 -5.96
N VAL A 116 -1.53 0.39 -4.90
CA VAL A 116 -2.98 0.26 -4.95
C VAL A 116 -3.66 1.56 -4.51
N ASN A 117 -4.79 1.90 -5.15
CA ASN A 117 -5.57 3.09 -4.84
C ASN A 117 -6.41 2.92 -3.57
N VAL A 118 -6.48 3.96 -2.73
CA VAL A 118 -7.13 3.91 -1.41
C VAL A 118 -8.62 3.66 -1.49
N ASP A 119 -9.30 4.16 -2.53
CA ASP A 119 -10.73 3.95 -2.76
C ASP A 119 -11.07 2.50 -3.10
N PHE A 120 -10.18 1.76 -3.78
CA PHE A 120 -10.32 0.32 -3.94
C PHE A 120 -10.14 -0.41 -2.60
N VAL A 121 -9.09 -0.07 -1.85
CA VAL A 121 -8.81 -0.69 -0.54
C VAL A 121 -9.95 -0.47 0.45
N ALA A 122 -10.45 0.77 0.55
CA ALA A 122 -11.52 1.13 1.48
C ALA A 122 -12.83 0.42 1.14
N ASP A 123 -13.23 0.42 -0.14
CA ASP A 123 -14.41 -0.30 -0.60
C ASP A 123 -14.28 -1.82 -0.41
N ALA A 124 -13.11 -2.40 -0.70
CA ALA A 124 -12.85 -3.82 -0.49
C ALA A 124 -13.04 -4.20 0.98
N ILE A 125 -12.46 -3.42 1.91
CA ILE A 125 -12.60 -3.65 3.34
C ILE A 125 -14.07 -3.51 3.76
N ALA A 126 -14.74 -2.41 3.37
CA ALA A 126 -16.12 -2.15 3.77
C ALA A 126 -17.08 -3.23 3.24
N THR A 127 -16.93 -3.62 1.98
CA THR A 127 -17.77 -4.61 1.31
C THR A 127 -17.54 -6.01 1.88
N LEU A 128 -16.29 -6.47 1.97
CA LEU A 128 -15.98 -7.81 2.48
C LEU A 128 -16.23 -7.93 3.99
N HIS A 129 -16.05 -6.84 4.75
CA HIS A 129 -16.42 -6.80 6.16
C HIS A 129 -17.93 -6.88 6.38
N GLN A 130 -18.77 -6.44 5.44
CA GLN A 130 -20.22 -6.52 5.58
C GLN A 130 -20.82 -7.79 4.94
N LYS A 131 -20.11 -8.39 3.97
CA LYS A 131 -20.55 -9.60 3.28
C LYS A 131 -20.79 -10.73 4.27
N GLU A 132 -21.99 -11.33 4.23
CA GLU A 132 -22.41 -12.35 5.20
C GLU A 132 -21.43 -13.53 5.24
N ARG A 133 -21.04 -14.03 4.07
CA ARG A 133 -20.10 -15.14 3.88
C ARG A 133 -19.08 -14.77 2.80
N PRO A 134 -17.97 -14.11 3.16
CA PRO A 134 -16.83 -13.97 2.26
C PRO A 134 -16.31 -15.37 1.91
N ALA A 135 -15.87 -15.60 0.67
CA ALA A 135 -15.41 -16.92 0.24
C ALA A 135 -14.06 -17.28 0.87
N PHE A 136 -13.28 -16.27 1.25
CA PHE A 136 -11.97 -16.44 1.89
C PHE A 136 -11.85 -15.63 3.20
N ASP A 137 -10.92 -16.03 4.05
CA ASP A 137 -10.60 -15.32 5.29
C ASP A 137 -9.43 -14.33 5.14
N THR A 138 -8.79 -14.28 3.96
CA THR A 138 -7.58 -13.49 3.71
C THR A 138 -7.58 -12.99 2.28
N TYR A 139 -7.31 -11.70 2.11
CA TYR A 139 -7.27 -11.01 0.82
C TYR A 139 -6.03 -10.14 0.70
N HIS A 140 -5.30 -10.26 -0.41
CA HIS A 140 -4.36 -9.22 -0.83
C HIS A 140 -5.13 -8.06 -1.46
N LEU A 141 -5.03 -6.88 -0.86
CA LEU A 141 -5.58 -5.64 -1.41
C LEU A 141 -4.45 -4.94 -2.16
N SER A 142 -4.17 -5.41 -3.37
CA SER A 142 -2.99 -5.03 -4.15
C SER A 142 -3.36 -4.79 -5.61
N SER A 143 -2.45 -4.22 -6.40
CA SER A 143 -2.59 -4.14 -7.87
C SER A 143 -2.40 -5.50 -8.54
N GLY A 144 -1.78 -6.44 -7.83
CA GLY A 144 -1.66 -7.84 -8.22
C GLY A 144 -0.98 -8.05 -9.55
N ARG A 145 -1.42 -9.05 -10.32
CA ARG A 145 -0.73 -9.44 -11.57
C ARG A 145 -0.65 -8.31 -12.60
N GLU A 146 -1.55 -7.34 -12.51
CA GLU A 146 -1.62 -6.14 -13.35
C GLU A 146 -0.81 -4.95 -12.80
N SER A 147 -0.01 -5.17 -11.75
CA SER A 147 0.96 -4.17 -11.26
C SER A 147 1.86 -3.68 -12.39
N GLN A 148 1.99 -2.36 -12.48
CA GLN A 148 2.73 -1.69 -13.54
C GLN A 148 4.22 -1.72 -13.27
N SER A 149 5.00 -1.81 -14.34
CA SER A 149 6.45 -1.65 -14.30
C SER A 149 6.86 -0.19 -14.06
N PHE A 150 8.10 0.03 -13.61
CA PHE A 150 8.66 1.38 -13.54
C PHE A 150 8.60 2.10 -14.89
N ARG A 151 8.85 1.39 -15.99
CA ARG A 151 8.79 1.95 -17.34
C ARG A 151 7.40 2.46 -17.67
N GLU A 152 6.36 1.65 -17.48
CA GLU A 152 4.97 2.05 -17.76
C GLU A 152 4.57 3.27 -16.94
N LEU A 153 4.90 3.29 -15.64
CA LEU A 153 4.59 4.41 -14.76
C LEU A 153 5.34 5.69 -15.16
N THR A 154 6.65 5.58 -15.42
CA THR A 154 7.47 6.74 -15.80
C THR A 154 7.14 7.27 -17.18
N ASP A 155 6.72 6.41 -18.11
CA ASP A 155 6.22 6.78 -19.43
C ASP A 155 4.91 7.56 -19.33
N ALA A 156 3.95 7.08 -18.53
CA ALA A 156 2.69 7.78 -18.29
C ALA A 156 2.93 9.16 -17.65
N LEU A 157 3.79 9.22 -16.63
CA LEU A 157 4.16 10.49 -15.98
C LEU A 157 4.93 11.44 -16.90
N ALA A 158 5.78 10.93 -17.79
CA ALA A 158 6.52 11.74 -18.76
C ALA A 158 5.54 12.34 -19.79
N ALA A 159 4.63 11.53 -20.30
CA ALA A 159 3.58 11.96 -21.23
C ALA A 159 2.67 13.02 -20.62
N ALA A 160 2.14 12.79 -19.42
CA ALA A 160 1.26 13.73 -18.72
C ALA A 160 1.95 15.07 -18.40
N ARG A 161 3.26 15.05 -18.11
CA ARG A 161 4.05 16.26 -17.81
C ARG A 161 4.58 17.00 -19.04
N GLY A 162 4.50 16.41 -20.23
CA GLY A 162 5.25 16.89 -21.40
C GLY A 162 6.77 16.92 -21.18
N LYS A 163 7.31 15.99 -20.39
CA LYS A 163 8.75 15.92 -20.04
C LYS A 163 9.42 14.68 -20.63
N ARG A 164 10.76 14.70 -20.67
CA ARG A 164 11.54 13.52 -21.07
C ARG A 164 11.42 12.40 -20.03
N ARG A 165 11.48 11.17 -20.51
CA ARG A 165 11.57 9.95 -19.69
C ARG A 165 12.87 9.93 -18.88
N PRO A 166 12.87 9.39 -17.65
CA PRO A 166 14.11 9.17 -16.92
C PRO A 166 14.95 8.08 -17.58
N VAL A 167 16.26 8.13 -17.37
CA VAL A 167 17.19 7.07 -17.81
C VAL A 167 17.32 6.04 -16.68
N PHE A 168 17.14 4.76 -17.00
CA PHE A 168 17.31 3.68 -16.04
C PHE A 168 18.76 3.20 -16.03
N VAL A 169 19.38 3.20 -14.84
CA VAL A 169 20.76 2.74 -14.63
C VAL A 169 20.79 1.77 -13.43
N PRO A 170 20.41 0.49 -13.62
CA PRO A 170 20.32 -0.48 -12.52
C PRO A 170 21.63 -0.69 -11.74
N GLY A 171 22.78 -0.47 -12.38
CA GLY A 171 24.10 -0.53 -11.73
C GLY A 171 24.26 0.45 -10.56
N LEU A 172 23.44 1.50 -10.50
CA LEU A 172 23.44 2.47 -9.41
C LEU A 172 22.58 2.05 -8.20
N ALA A 173 21.88 0.91 -8.23
CA ALA A 173 21.02 0.45 -7.13
C ALA A 173 21.77 0.33 -5.79
N ARG A 174 22.97 -0.27 -5.81
CA ARG A 174 23.81 -0.45 -4.62
C ARG A 174 24.35 0.87 -4.05
N PRO A 175 25.03 1.74 -4.84
CA PRO A 175 25.50 3.02 -4.32
C PRO A 175 24.35 3.93 -3.88
N PHE A 176 23.20 3.90 -4.59
CA PHE A 176 22.01 4.62 -4.16
C PHE A 176 21.49 4.13 -2.81
N SER A 177 21.37 2.81 -2.63
CA SER A 177 20.94 2.21 -1.36
C SER A 177 21.88 2.57 -0.20
N TRP A 178 23.19 2.53 -0.45
CA TRP A 178 24.20 2.92 0.55
C TRP A 178 24.06 4.40 0.94
N LEU A 179 23.88 5.29 -0.04
CA LEU A 179 23.69 6.72 0.19
C LEU A 179 22.43 6.99 1.01
N VAL A 180 21.30 6.41 0.63
CA VAL A 180 20.03 6.53 1.37
C VAL A 180 20.20 6.07 2.81
N ASN A 181 20.87 4.93 3.03
CA ASN A 181 21.08 4.40 4.37
C ASN A 181 22.00 5.30 5.22
N THR A 182 23.05 5.86 4.62
CA THR A 182 24.00 6.77 5.30
C THR A 182 23.32 8.09 5.69
N LEU A 183 22.51 8.65 4.79
CA LEU A 183 21.79 9.91 5.05
C LEU A 183 20.65 9.73 6.05
N SER A 184 19.99 8.56 6.07
CA SER A 184 18.93 8.25 7.04
C SER A 184 19.38 8.27 8.50
N ASN A 185 20.68 8.09 8.75
CA ASN A 185 21.26 8.13 10.09
C ASN A 185 21.62 9.56 10.56
N ARG A 186 21.45 10.59 9.71
CA ARG A 186 21.68 11.99 10.08
C ARG A 186 20.43 12.58 10.74
N ARG A 187 20.60 13.39 11.80
CA ARG A 187 19.49 14.11 12.45
C ARG A 187 19.07 15.34 11.62
N GLY A 188 17.77 15.60 11.50
CA GLY A 188 17.19 16.76 10.80
C GLY A 188 16.18 16.39 9.70
N ALA A 189 15.62 17.40 9.01
CA ALA A 189 14.59 17.21 7.98
C ALA A 189 15.04 16.29 6.83
N VAL A 190 16.29 16.41 6.39
CA VAL A 190 16.90 15.53 5.37
C VAL A 190 17.00 14.08 5.86
N GLY A 191 17.24 13.87 7.16
CA GLY A 191 17.24 12.54 7.77
C GLY A 191 15.85 11.91 7.77
N TYR A 192 14.81 12.71 7.98
CA TYR A 192 13.43 12.23 7.96
C TYR A 192 13.01 11.77 6.55
N GLU A 193 13.20 12.60 5.52
CA GLU A 193 12.85 12.24 4.13
C GLU A 193 13.64 11.01 3.62
N THR A 194 14.91 10.91 3.99
CA THR A 194 15.75 9.75 3.62
C THR A 194 15.42 8.50 4.44
N SER A 195 14.90 8.63 5.66
CA SER A 195 14.38 7.49 6.42
C SER A 195 13.09 6.92 5.83
N LEU A 196 12.21 7.76 5.29
CA LEU A 196 11.06 7.32 4.50
C LEU A 196 11.54 6.55 3.26
N MET A 197 12.44 7.12 2.47
CA MET A 197 13.02 6.42 1.31
C MET A 197 13.63 5.07 1.66
N LYS A 198 14.32 4.97 2.81
CA LYS A 198 14.91 3.71 3.29
C LYS A 198 13.87 2.61 3.55
N VAL A 199 12.70 2.98 4.07
CA VAL A 199 11.59 2.04 4.30
C VAL A 199 11.00 1.58 2.95
N PHE A 200 10.88 2.49 1.97
CA PHE A 200 10.30 2.16 0.66
C PHE A 200 11.22 1.38 -0.26
N LEU A 201 12.52 1.67 -0.21
CA LEU A 201 13.48 1.24 -1.24
C LEU A 201 13.45 -0.27 -1.53
N PRO A 202 13.32 -1.16 -0.54
CA PRO A 202 13.27 -2.60 -0.81
C PRO A 202 11.94 -3.06 -1.44
N TYR A 203 10.82 -2.46 -1.08
CA TYR A 203 9.54 -2.70 -1.77
C TYR A 203 9.61 -2.30 -3.25
N LEU A 204 10.42 -1.28 -3.59
CA LEU A 204 10.69 -0.86 -4.96
C LEU A 204 11.61 -1.82 -5.73
N LEU A 205 12.49 -2.56 -5.03
CA LEU A 205 13.55 -3.38 -5.66
C LEU A 205 13.21 -4.87 -5.78
N TRP A 206 12.21 -5.36 -5.05
CA TRP A 206 11.98 -6.80 -5.00
C TRP A 206 11.28 -7.37 -6.22
N ASN A 207 10.49 -6.58 -6.95
CA ASN A 207 9.67 -7.09 -8.04
C ASN A 207 8.77 -8.25 -7.56
N THR A 208 8.14 -8.08 -6.39
CA THR A 208 7.19 -9.04 -5.82
C THR A 208 5.78 -8.62 -6.19
N VAL A 209 5.00 -9.58 -6.70
CA VAL A 209 3.60 -9.38 -7.10
C VAL A 209 2.71 -10.15 -6.13
N PHE A 210 1.70 -9.50 -5.56
CA PHE A 210 0.77 -10.16 -4.64
C PHE A 210 -0.51 -10.50 -5.38
N ASP A 211 -0.77 -11.79 -5.63
CA ASP A 211 -1.98 -12.21 -6.34
C ASP A 211 -3.23 -11.70 -5.61
N ASN A 212 -4.10 -11.01 -6.34
CA ASN A 212 -5.32 -10.35 -5.84
C ASN A 212 -6.59 -10.96 -6.44
N THR A 213 -6.49 -12.16 -7.02
CA THR A 213 -7.62 -12.82 -7.67
C THR A 213 -8.81 -12.98 -6.72
N ARG A 214 -8.58 -13.24 -5.42
CA ARG A 214 -9.66 -13.39 -4.43
C ARG A 214 -10.50 -12.12 -4.31
N VAL A 215 -9.86 -10.97 -4.05
CA VAL A 215 -10.60 -9.71 -3.84
C VAL A 215 -11.25 -9.23 -5.13
N THR A 216 -10.55 -9.33 -6.27
CA THR A 216 -11.08 -8.82 -7.54
C THR A 216 -12.26 -9.65 -8.05
N THR A 217 -12.23 -10.97 -7.83
CA THR A 217 -13.36 -11.85 -8.12
C THR A 217 -14.55 -11.55 -7.22
N GLU A 218 -14.32 -11.35 -5.91
CA GLU A 218 -15.42 -11.10 -4.96
C GLU A 218 -16.08 -9.73 -5.12
N LEU A 219 -15.33 -8.71 -5.53
CA LEU A 219 -15.86 -7.37 -5.78
C LEU A 219 -16.35 -7.18 -7.22
N GLY A 220 -16.00 -8.08 -8.15
CA GLY A 220 -16.31 -7.95 -9.57
C GLY A 220 -15.59 -6.77 -10.25
N ARG A 221 -14.54 -6.21 -9.64
CA ARG A 221 -13.78 -5.07 -10.17
C ARG A 221 -12.31 -5.17 -9.77
N LYS A 222 -11.46 -4.46 -10.52
CA LYS A 222 -10.01 -4.38 -10.29
C LYS A 222 -9.62 -3.00 -9.76
N PRO A 223 -8.47 -2.87 -9.06
CA PRO A 223 -7.92 -1.57 -8.71
C PRO A 223 -7.58 -0.76 -9.95
N VAL A 224 -7.58 0.56 -9.82
CA VAL A 224 -7.21 1.46 -10.91
C VAL A 224 -5.69 1.51 -11.03
N PRO A 225 -5.10 1.36 -12.23
CA PRO A 225 -3.65 1.44 -12.40
C PRO A 225 -3.10 2.79 -11.95
N PHE A 226 -2.00 2.80 -11.19
CA PHE A 226 -1.42 4.03 -10.61
C PHE A 226 -1.10 5.11 -11.66
N SER A 227 -0.67 4.71 -12.85
CA SER A 227 -0.43 5.62 -13.98
C SER A 227 -1.63 6.53 -14.31
N GLN A 228 -2.87 6.11 -14.06
CA GLN A 228 -4.07 6.88 -14.40
C GLN A 228 -4.34 8.05 -13.43
N TYR A 229 -3.87 7.96 -12.19
CA TYR A 229 -4.12 8.97 -11.15
C TYR A 229 -2.84 9.53 -10.48
N SER A 230 -1.67 9.03 -10.87
CA SER A 230 -0.37 9.45 -10.31
C SER A 230 0.01 10.90 -10.65
N TYR A 231 -0.39 11.43 -11.81
CA TYR A 231 -0.03 12.79 -12.22
C TYR A 231 -0.79 13.86 -11.42
N PRO A 232 -2.14 13.82 -11.31
CA PRO A 232 -2.86 14.74 -10.43
C PRO A 232 -2.37 14.71 -8.98
N LEU A 233 -2.11 13.52 -8.44
CA LEU A 233 -1.53 13.36 -7.09
C LEU A 233 -0.17 14.07 -6.95
N LEU A 234 0.70 13.94 -7.97
CA LEU A 234 2.01 14.59 -8.00
C LEU A 234 1.89 16.11 -8.04
N GLU A 235 0.97 16.63 -8.85
CA GLU A 235 0.69 18.05 -9.02
C GLU A 235 0.17 18.66 -7.72
N PHE A 236 -0.92 18.09 -7.17
CA PHE A 236 -1.51 18.50 -5.90
C PHE A 236 -0.47 18.57 -4.78
N SER A 237 0.37 17.54 -4.68
CA SER A 237 1.38 17.43 -3.61
C SER A 237 2.47 18.50 -3.71
N ARG A 238 2.86 18.88 -4.92
CA ARG A 238 3.85 19.94 -5.16
C ARG A 238 3.24 21.31 -4.90
N GLU A 239 2.06 21.58 -5.44
CA GLU A 239 1.37 22.85 -5.30
C GLU A 239 1.03 23.18 -3.84
N ASN A 240 0.66 22.16 -3.07
CA ASN A 240 0.32 22.31 -1.66
C ASN A 240 1.50 22.02 -0.71
N GLN A 241 2.72 21.86 -1.24
CA GLN A 241 3.94 21.65 -0.46
C GLN A 241 3.81 20.53 0.59
N PHE A 242 3.16 19.42 0.21
CA PHE A 242 2.88 18.29 1.09
C PHE A 242 2.10 18.66 2.36
N SER A 243 1.18 19.61 2.25
CA SER A 243 0.24 19.99 3.28
C SER A 243 -1.19 19.90 2.76
N TYR A 244 -2.13 19.52 3.61
CA TYR A 244 -3.54 19.58 3.28
C TYR A 244 -4.10 20.84 3.94
N LYS A 245 -4.50 21.83 3.13
CA LYS A 245 -5.16 23.02 3.67
C LYS A 245 -6.52 22.59 4.20
N TYR A 246 -6.77 22.88 5.47
CA TYR A 246 -8.08 22.63 6.07
C TYR A 246 -9.16 23.27 5.22
N GLN A 247 -10.19 22.49 4.93
CA GLN A 247 -11.41 22.94 4.29
C GLN A 247 -12.53 22.66 5.27
N ASP A 248 -13.46 23.61 5.41
CA ASP A 248 -14.66 23.35 6.17
C ASP A 248 -15.43 22.18 5.58
N TRP A 249 -16.15 21.48 6.45
CA TRP A 249 -17.08 20.46 5.99
C TRP A 249 -18.03 21.07 4.96
N PRO A 250 -18.31 20.38 3.84
CA PRO A 250 -19.30 20.85 2.90
C PRO A 250 -20.61 21.09 3.65
N THR A 251 -21.11 22.33 3.65
CA THR A 251 -22.43 22.67 4.19
C THR A 251 -23.51 22.14 3.26
N ALA A 252 -23.63 20.82 3.17
CA ALA A 252 -24.76 20.18 2.53
C ALA A 252 -25.89 20.12 3.57
N SER A 253 -26.95 20.89 3.32
CA SER A 253 -28.25 20.78 3.99
C SER A 253 -28.66 19.31 4.08
N VAL A 254 -28.71 18.76 5.29
CA VAL A 254 -29.27 17.44 5.56
C VAL A 254 -30.79 17.54 5.41
N GLY A 255 -31.25 17.59 4.16
CA GLY A 255 -32.63 17.31 3.76
C GLY A 255 -32.79 15.81 3.56
N GLY A 256 -32.50 15.02 4.59
CA GLY A 256 -32.89 13.61 4.65
C GLY A 256 -34.24 13.52 5.35
N SER A 257 -35.33 13.54 4.58
CA SER A 257 -36.66 13.24 5.12
C SER A 257 -36.64 11.82 5.67
N ALA A 258 -36.73 11.69 7.00
CA ALA A 258 -37.14 10.45 7.62
C ALA A 258 -38.62 10.21 7.27
N ALA A 259 -38.88 9.15 6.52
CA ALA A 259 -40.18 8.51 6.40
C ALA A 259 -39.94 7.00 6.46
#